data_AF-A0A8G0Q8K8-F1
#
_entry.id   AF-A0A8G0Q8K8-F1
#
_cell.length_a   1.000
_cell.length_b   1.000
_cell.length_c   1.000
_cell.angle_alpha   90.00
_cell.angle_beta   90.00
_cell.angle_gamma   90.00
#
_symmetry.space_group_name_H-M   'P 1'
#
loop_
_entity.id
_entity.type
_entity.pdbx_description
1 polymer ?
#
loop_
_entity_poly.entity_id
_entity_poly.type
_entity_poly.pdbx_seq_one_letter_code
_entity_poly.pdbx_strand_id
1 'polypeptide(L)'
;EIQLNGGSIEDKVKWVREHLEKPIQVSNVFGQDEMIDCVGVTKGKGFKGVTSRWHTKKLPRKTHKGLRKVACIGAWHPSRVSTTVARAGQKGYHHR
;
A
#
# COMPACT_ATOMS: atom_id res chain seq x y z
N GLU A 1 -16.27 -8.12 4.32
CA GLU A 1 -17.69 -7.71 4.43
C GLU A 1 -17.97 -6.66 3.36
N ILE A 2 -19.23 -6.55 2.91
CA ILE A 2 -19.64 -5.61 1.86
C ILE A 2 -20.90 -4.89 2.34
N GLN A 3 -20.88 -3.56 2.30
CA GLN A 3 -22.03 -2.74 2.68
C GLN A 3 -23.08 -2.73 1.56
N LEU A 4 -24.36 -2.89 1.92
CA LEU A 4 -25.48 -2.71 1.00
C LEU A 4 -25.96 -1.25 0.98
N ASN A 5 -25.93 -0.63 -0.20
CA ASN A 5 -26.36 0.75 -0.42
C ASN A 5 -27.65 0.81 -1.25
N GLY A 6 -28.46 1.86 -1.02
CA GLY A 6 -29.80 2.03 -1.63
C GLY A 6 -30.96 1.66 -0.67
N GLY A 7 -32.15 2.24 -0.91
CA GLY A 7 -33.38 1.97 -0.16
C GLY A 7 -33.36 2.38 1.33
N SER A 8 -34.41 2.00 2.06
CA SER A 8 -34.50 2.14 3.52
C SER A 8 -33.74 1.01 4.25
N ILE A 9 -33.56 1.14 5.57
CA ILE A 9 -32.94 0.09 6.39
C ILE A 9 -33.74 -1.22 6.32
N GLU A 10 -35.06 -1.13 6.32
CA GLU A 10 -35.95 -2.30 6.24
C GLU A 10 -35.77 -3.02 4.89
N ASP A 11 -35.71 -2.28 3.79
CA ASP A 11 -35.48 -2.83 2.45
C ASP A 11 -34.16 -3.60 2.38
N LYS A 12 -33.09 -3.04 2.96
CA LYS A 12 -31.78 -3.70 3.01
C LYS A 12 -31.83 -5.03 3.76
N VAL A 13 -32.48 -5.06 4.93
CA VAL A 13 -32.60 -6.28 5.74
C VAL A 13 -33.41 -7.34 5.00
N LYS A 14 -34.51 -6.94 4.35
CA LYS A 14 -35.33 -7.85 3.54
C LYS A 14 -34.54 -8.43 2.38
N TRP A 15 -33.85 -7.59 1.61
CA TRP A 15 -33.05 -8.02 0.46
C TRP A 15 -31.96 -9.02 0.86
N VAL A 16 -31.21 -8.75 1.94
CA VAL A 16 -30.17 -9.65 2.44
C VAL A 16 -30.75 -11.00 2.88
N ARG A 17 -31.92 -11.01 3.54
CA ARG A 17 -32.59 -12.26 3.94
C ARG A 17 -33.01 -13.11 2.73
N GLU A 18 -33.55 -12.48 1.69
CA GLU A 18 -33.99 -13.18 0.47
C GLU A 18 -32.80 -13.77 -0.33
N HIS A 19 -31.62 -13.17 -0.21
CA HIS A 19 -30.40 -13.56 -0.93
C HIS A 19 -29.39 -14.33 -0.07
N LEU A 20 -29.75 -14.66 1.18
CA LEU A 20 -28.91 -15.45 2.06
C LEU A 20 -28.68 -16.85 1.45
N GLU A 21 -27.45 -17.36 1.54
CA GLU A 21 -27.01 -18.65 0.96
C GLU A 21 -27.14 -18.76 -0.57
N LYS A 22 -27.45 -17.66 -1.28
CA LYS A 22 -27.48 -17.62 -2.75
C LYS A 22 -26.23 -16.94 -3.30
N PRO A 23 -25.61 -17.46 -4.36
CA PRO A 23 -24.45 -16.82 -4.97
C PRO A 23 -24.84 -15.53 -5.69
N ILE A 24 -24.04 -14.47 -5.50
CA ILE A 24 -24.17 -13.19 -6.23
C ILE A 24 -23.07 -13.16 -7.30
N GLN A 25 -23.46 -13.00 -8.56
CA GLN A 25 -22.50 -12.90 -9.67
C GLN A 25 -21.92 -11.49 -9.78
N VAL A 26 -20.66 -11.39 -10.22
CA VAL A 26 -19.96 -10.09 -10.39
C VAL A 26 -20.66 -9.17 -11.39
N SER A 27 -21.28 -9.75 -12.43
CA SER A 27 -22.07 -9.03 -13.43
C SER A 27 -23.32 -8.37 -12.87
N ASN A 28 -23.78 -8.76 -11.67
CA ASN A 28 -24.90 -8.12 -10.99
C ASN A 28 -24.44 -6.94 -10.11
N VAL A 29 -23.13 -6.76 -9.95
CA VAL A 29 -22.54 -5.74 -9.08
C VAL A 29 -21.91 -4.62 -9.90
N PHE A 30 -21.19 -4.95 -10.97
CA PHE A 30 -20.47 -3.99 -11.81
C PHE A 30 -20.95 -4.02 -13.27
N GLY A 31 -20.98 -2.85 -13.89
CA GLY A 31 -21.25 -2.69 -15.32
C GLY A 31 -20.00 -2.80 -16.19
N GLN A 32 -20.21 -2.96 -17.51
CA GLN A 32 -19.12 -2.79 -18.47
C GLN A 32 -18.71 -1.31 -18.52
N ASP A 33 -17.40 -1.06 -18.65
CA ASP A 33 -16.80 0.29 -18.75
C ASP A 33 -17.03 1.20 -17.52
N GLU A 34 -17.31 0.59 -16.36
CA GLU A 34 -17.39 1.28 -15.08
C GLU A 34 -15.99 1.48 -14.46
N MET A 35 -15.75 2.66 -13.90
CA MET A 35 -14.54 2.96 -13.14
C MET A 35 -14.61 2.32 -11.76
N ILE A 36 -13.64 1.46 -11.45
CA ILE A 36 -13.56 0.74 -10.16
C ILE A 36 -12.25 1.02 -9.44
N ASP A 37 -12.30 0.95 -8.11
CA ASP A 37 -11.12 0.99 -7.25
C ASP A 37 -10.61 -0.44 -6.96
N CYS A 38 -9.30 -0.65 -7.10
CA CYS A 38 -8.64 -1.92 -6.79
C CYS A 38 -7.91 -1.83 -5.46
N VAL A 39 -8.43 -2.51 -4.44
CA VAL A 39 -7.79 -2.62 -3.12
C VAL A 39 -7.02 -3.93 -3.03
N GLY A 40 -5.73 -3.89 -2.66
CA GLY A 40 -4.94 -5.11 -2.59
C GLY A 40 -3.58 -4.99 -1.94
N VAL A 41 -2.81 -6.08 -1.98
CA VAL A 41 -1.46 -6.15 -1.42
C VAL A 41 -0.43 -6.25 -2.53
N THR A 42 0.55 -5.35 -2.51
CA THR A 42 1.63 -5.31 -3.51
C THR A 42 2.58 -6.50 -3.41
N LYS A 43 3.25 -6.86 -4.51
CA LYS A 43 4.26 -7.94 -4.50
C LYS A 43 5.39 -7.67 -3.50
N GLY A 44 5.65 -8.64 -2.62
CA GLY A 44 6.75 -8.60 -1.67
C GLY A 44 8.12 -8.59 -2.36
N LYS A 45 9.02 -7.73 -1.88
CA LYS A 45 10.42 -7.67 -2.32
C LYS A 45 11.41 -7.85 -1.16
N GLY A 46 10.93 -8.09 0.06
CA GLY A 46 11.73 -8.32 1.27
C GLY A 46 12.53 -7.10 1.71
N PHE A 47 13.64 -7.33 2.40
CA PHE A 47 14.54 -6.27 2.86
C PHE A 47 15.30 -5.64 1.68
N LYS A 48 15.22 -4.32 1.54
CA LYS A 48 15.94 -3.56 0.50
C LYS A 48 16.69 -2.37 1.10
N GLY A 49 17.87 -2.11 0.54
CA GLY A 49 18.67 -0.92 0.84
C GLY A 49 18.01 0.38 0.38
N VAL A 50 18.48 1.51 0.92
CA VAL A 50 17.90 2.85 0.72
C VAL A 50 17.71 3.25 -0.75
N THR A 51 18.68 2.95 -1.62
CA THR A 51 18.58 3.27 -3.06
C THR A 51 17.43 2.53 -3.74
N SER A 52 17.17 1.27 -3.39
CA SER A 52 16.07 0.53 -4.01
C SER A 52 14.73 0.88 -3.36
N ARG A 53 14.69 1.06 -2.03
CA ARG A 53 13.45 1.34 -1.30
C ARG A 53 12.94 2.76 -1.50
N TRP A 54 13.83 3.74 -1.50
CA TRP A 54 13.53 5.18 -1.52
C TRP A 54 14.09 5.92 -2.74
N HIS A 55 14.67 5.21 -3.70
CA HIS A 55 15.16 5.79 -4.95
C HIS A 55 16.24 6.87 -4.78
N THR A 56 17.01 6.84 -3.68
CA THR A 56 18.08 7.81 -3.43
C THR A 56 19.24 7.68 -4.42
N LYS A 57 19.84 8.81 -4.81
CA LYS A 57 21.04 8.83 -5.67
C LYS A 57 22.19 8.06 -5.02
N LYS A 58 22.87 7.22 -5.80
CA LYS A 58 24.09 6.52 -5.35
C LYS A 58 25.23 7.52 -5.15
N LEU A 59 26.11 7.23 -4.22
CA LEU A 59 27.33 8.02 -4.00
C LEU A 59 28.36 7.78 -5.12
N PRO A 60 29.35 8.67 -5.29
CA PRO A 60 30.41 8.51 -6.29
C PRO A 60 31.18 7.20 -6.15
N ARG A 61 31.72 6.69 -7.26
CA ARG A 61 32.42 5.40 -7.34
C ARG A 61 33.57 5.27 -6.34
N LYS A 62 34.30 6.36 -6.05
CA LYS A 62 35.47 6.37 -5.14
C LYS A 62 35.08 6.43 -3.64
N THR A 63 33.80 6.31 -3.29
CA THR A 63 33.35 6.33 -1.90
C THR A 63 33.83 5.08 -1.15
N HIS A 64 34.60 5.28 -0.08
CA HIS A 64 35.02 4.18 0.79
C HIS A 64 33.83 3.60 1.59
N LYS A 65 33.84 2.28 1.83
CA LYS A 65 32.77 1.53 2.52
C LYS A 65 31.40 1.66 1.85
N GLY A 66 31.37 1.55 0.52
CA GLY A 66 30.16 1.36 -0.28
C GLY A 66 29.43 2.64 -0.70
N LEU A 67 28.74 2.54 -1.83
CA LEU A 67 28.10 3.66 -2.55
C LEU A 67 26.56 3.69 -2.47
N ARG A 68 25.93 2.62 -1.98
CA ARG A 68 24.45 2.46 -1.96
C ARG A 68 23.86 2.79 -0.59
N LYS A 69 24.19 3.98 -0.09
CA LYS A 69 23.79 4.49 1.24
C LYS A 69 23.41 5.97 1.15
N VAL A 70 22.71 6.47 2.15
CA VAL A 70 22.56 7.92 2.38
C VAL A 70 23.80 8.38 3.17
N ALA A 71 24.39 9.52 2.80
CA ALA A 71 25.62 10.01 3.43
C ALA A 71 25.35 10.67 4.80
N CYS A 72 24.52 11.72 4.83
CA CYS A 72 24.13 12.41 6.05
C CYS A 72 22.74 11.93 6.52
N ILE A 73 22.62 11.54 7.79
CA ILE A 73 21.36 11.03 8.38
C ILE A 73 20.67 12.03 9.33
N GLY A 74 21.23 13.23 9.47
CA GLY A 74 20.70 14.28 10.35
C GLY A 74 21.77 15.32 10.68
N ALA A 75 21.33 16.50 11.12
CA ALA A 75 22.21 17.50 11.74
C ALA A 75 22.64 17.04 13.15
N TRP A 76 23.52 17.80 13.80
CA TRP A 76 23.92 17.54 15.18
C TRP A 76 22.71 17.64 16.12
N HIS A 77 21.99 18.77 16.07
CA HIS A 77 20.78 19.00 16.85
C HIS A 77 19.57 18.99 15.92
N PRO A 78 18.52 18.20 16.19
CA PRO A 78 18.33 17.34 17.37
C PRO A 78 19.20 16.06 17.32
N SER A 79 19.68 15.61 18.49
CA SER A 79 20.57 14.43 18.65
C SER A 79 19.83 13.09 18.49
N ARG A 80 19.02 12.97 17.43
CA ARG A 80 18.26 11.77 17.05
C ARG A 80 18.04 11.74 15.54
N VAL A 81 17.87 10.54 14.99
CA VAL A 81 17.51 10.38 13.58
C VAL A 81 16.00 10.66 13.42
N SER A 82 15.65 11.55 12.50
CA SER A 82 14.24 11.84 12.17
C SER A 82 13.56 10.64 11.49
N THR A 83 12.26 10.47 11.72
CA THR A 83 11.42 9.45 11.08
C THR A 83 11.31 9.64 9.56
N THR A 84 11.54 10.85 9.07
CA THR A 84 11.49 11.19 7.65
C THR A 84 12.75 10.78 6.87
N VAL A 85 13.82 10.38 7.56
CA VAL A 85 15.08 10.01 6.91
C VAL A 85 14.95 8.65 6.22
N ALA A 86 15.36 8.56 4.95
CA ALA A 86 15.32 7.32 4.19
C ALA A 86 16.22 6.23 4.82
N ARG A 87 15.62 5.10 5.20
CA ARG A 87 16.31 3.93 5.78
C ARG A 87 16.02 2.63 5.02
N ALA A 88 16.97 1.71 5.04
CA ALA A 88 16.77 0.36 4.54
C ALA A 88 15.63 -0.34 5.30
N GLY A 89 14.98 -1.31 4.68
CA GLY A 89 13.88 -2.04 5.31
C GLY A 89 12.97 -2.71 4.29
N GLN A 90 11.76 -3.07 4.72
CA GLN A 90 10.78 -3.75 3.90
C GLN A 90 10.40 -2.94 2.65
N LYS A 91 10.36 -3.61 1.50
CA LYS A 91 9.83 -3.07 0.24
C LYS A 91 8.77 -4.03 -0.31
N GLY A 92 7.59 -3.49 -0.64
CA GLY A 92 6.47 -4.28 -1.16
C GLY A 92 5.78 -5.08 -0.06
N TYR A 93 4.72 -5.81 -0.43
CA TYR A 93 3.80 -6.42 0.53
C TYR A 93 3.12 -5.38 1.42
N HIS A 94 2.85 -4.21 0.86
CA HIS A 94 2.06 -3.17 1.49
C HIS A 94 0.66 -3.16 0.88
N HIS A 95 -0.35 -2.90 1.70
CA HIS A 95 -1.71 -2.59 1.28
C HIS A 95 -1.72 -1.30 0.45
N ARG A 96 -2.38 -1.31 -0.69
CA ARG A 96 -2.56 -0.16 -1.59
C ARG A 96 -3.99 -0.11 -2.07
#